data_AF-A0A074TLS4-F1
#
_entry.id   AF-A0A074TLS4-F1
#
_cell.length_a   1.000
_cell.length_b   1.000
_cell.length_c   1.000
_cell.angle_alpha   90.00
_cell.angle_beta   90.00
_cell.angle_gamma   90.00
#
_symmetry.space_group_name_H-M   'P 1'
#
loop_
_entity.id
_entity.type
_entity.pdbx_description
1 polymer ?
#
loop_
_entity_poly.entity_id
_entity_poly.type
_entity_poly.pdbx_seq_one_letter_code
_entity_poly.pdbx_strand_id
1 'polypeptide(L)'
;MLFSVGTWWHAMVRQISSLLLFGLAVICGYLCYVEHYRWRNCFNELGRCFDKETGVVYSEQSGTVWLMLTVLALGGGLFNALRLRKSKR
;
A
#
# COMPACT_ATOMS: atom_id res chain seq x y z
N MET A 1 34.20 0.71 19.46
CA MET A 1 32.85 1.20 19.83
C MET A 1 32.08 1.86 18.68
N LEU A 2 32.74 2.46 17.67
CA LEU A 2 32.06 3.11 16.52
C LEU A 2 31.25 2.17 15.61
N PHE A 3 31.58 0.88 15.55
CA PHE A 3 30.85 -0.11 14.74
C PHE A 3 29.48 -0.52 15.31
N SER A 4 29.24 -0.31 16.61
CA SER A 4 27.98 -0.70 17.23
C SER A 4 26.84 0.19 16.74
N VAL A 5 26.99 1.51 16.82
CA VAL A 5 25.93 2.49 16.47
C VAL A 5 25.42 2.35 15.04
N GLY A 6 26.31 2.10 14.07
CA GLY A 6 25.93 1.97 12.65
C GLY A 6 24.96 0.80 12.39
N THR A 7 25.18 -0.34 13.05
CA THR A 7 24.33 -1.53 12.84
C THR A 7 22.92 -1.37 13.42
N TRP A 8 22.77 -0.71 14.56
CA TRP A 8 21.47 -0.40 15.17
C TRP A 8 20.67 0.60 14.34
N TRP A 9 21.34 1.60 13.76
CA TRP A 9 20.70 2.57 12.86
C TRP A 9 20.06 1.91 11.65
N HIS A 10 20.77 1.01 10.96
CA HIS A 10 20.23 0.30 9.80
C HIS A 10 19.03 -0.60 10.15
N ALA A 11 19.05 -1.24 11.33
CA ALA A 11 17.94 -2.04 11.81
C ALA A 11 16.71 -1.19 12.15
N MET A 12 16.88 -0.08 12.85
CA MET A 12 15.78 0.84 13.18
C MET A 12 15.16 1.47 11.94
N VAL A 13 15.97 1.93 10.98
CA VAL A 13 15.49 2.48 9.70
C VAL A 13 14.62 1.45 8.98
N ARG A 14 15.08 0.20 8.85
CA ARG A 14 14.30 -0.86 8.20
C ARG A 14 12.99 -1.15 8.92
N GLN A 15 12.98 -1.09 10.26
CA GLN A 15 11.78 -1.34 11.05
C GLN A 15 10.75 -0.24 10.84
N ILE A 16 11.18 1.02 10.92
CA ILE A 16 10.33 2.19 10.66
C ILE A 16 9.82 2.16 9.21
N SER A 17 10.69 1.92 8.23
CA SER A 17 10.29 1.79 6.82
C SER A 17 9.28 0.67 6.62
N SER A 18 9.44 -0.48 7.29
CA SER A 18 8.48 -1.58 7.22
C SER A 18 7.11 -1.17 7.75
N LEU A 19 7.05 -0.51 8.91
CA LEU A 19 5.80 -0.01 9.50
C LEU A 19 5.11 1.03 8.60
N LEU A 20 5.87 1.98 8.04
CA LEU A 20 5.35 2.99 7.12
C LEU A 20 4.78 2.34 5.85
N LEU A 21 5.48 1.36 5.29
CA LEU A 21 5.03 0.62 4.10
C LEU A 21 3.77 -0.20 4.38
N PHE A 22 3.65 -0.82 5.56
CA PHE A 22 2.40 -1.48 5.95
C PHE A 22 1.26 -0.49 6.13
N GLY A 23 1.49 0.65 6.78
CA GLY A 23 0.49 1.71 6.89
C GLY A 23 0.03 2.21 5.53
N LEU A 24 0.97 2.45 4.61
CA LEU A 24 0.68 2.86 3.25
C LEU A 24 -0.14 1.79 2.49
N ALA A 25 0.21 0.50 2.65
CA ALA A 25 -0.53 -0.59 2.05
C ALA A 25 -1.99 -0.64 2.53
N VAL A 26 -2.23 -0.41 3.83
CA VAL A 26 -3.59 -0.34 4.38
C VAL A 26 -4.37 0.84 3.79
N ILE A 27 -3.75 2.02 3.72
CA ILE A 27 -4.39 3.22 3.15
C ILE A 27 -4.72 3.02 1.67
N CYS A 28 -3.76 2.56 0.87
CA CYS A 28 -3.97 2.29 -0.55
C CYS A 28 -5.01 1.18 -0.78
N GLY A 29 -5.01 0.14 0.05
CA GLY A 29 -5.99 -0.94 -0.03
C GLY A 29 -7.40 -0.45 0.30
N TYR A 30 -7.53 0.42 1.29
CA TYR A 30 -8.79 1.08 1.61
C TYR A 30 -9.28 1.97 0.46
N LEU A 31 -8.41 2.75 -0.16
CA LEU A 31 -8.76 3.56 -1.33
C LEU A 31 -9.14 2.68 -2.54
N CYS A 32 -8.46 1.55 -2.75
CA CYS A 32 -8.87 0.57 -3.75
C CYS A 32 -10.28 0.04 -3.51
N TYR A 33 -10.65 -0.16 -2.24
CA TYR A 33 -12.00 -0.58 -1.89
C TYR A 33 -13.04 0.52 -2.17
N VAL A 34 -12.79 1.73 -1.68
CA VAL A 34 -13.72 2.88 -1.79
C VAL A 34 -13.92 3.31 -3.24
N GLU A 35 -12.83 3.44 -4.01
CA GLU A 35 -12.85 4.00 -5.36
C GLU A 35 -13.22 2.98 -6.43
N HIS A 36 -12.94 1.69 -6.20
CA HIS A 36 -13.09 0.67 -7.24
C HIS A 36 -13.96 -0.51 -6.79
N TYR A 37 -13.58 -1.23 -5.73
CA TYR A 37 -14.27 -2.49 -5.39
C TYR A 37 -15.74 -2.29 -5.04
N ARG A 38 -16.07 -1.20 -4.32
CA ARG A 38 -17.44 -0.81 -3.97
C ARG A 38 -18.31 -0.57 -5.22
N TRP A 39 -17.72 -0.02 -6.28
CA TRP A 39 -18.41 0.40 -7.50
C TRP A 39 -18.25 -0.57 -8.68
N ARG A 40 -17.64 -1.74 -8.44
CA ARG A 40 -17.26 -2.71 -9.48
C ARG A 40 -18.42 -3.18 -10.39
N ASN A 41 -19.65 -3.10 -9.90
CA ASN A 41 -20.85 -3.49 -10.65
C ASN A 41 -21.54 -2.32 -11.38
N CYS A 42 -21.05 -1.09 -11.21
CA CYS A 42 -21.63 0.14 -11.79
C CYS A 42 -20.87 0.60 -13.04
N PHE A 43 -19.66 0.12 -13.27
CA PHE A 43 -18.85 0.53 -14.42
C PHE A 43 -19.53 0.15 -15.74
N ASN A 44 -19.61 1.12 -16.66
CA ASN A 44 -20.11 0.92 -18.02
C ASN A 44 -18.99 0.44 -18.98
N GLU A 45 -19.29 0.33 -20.27
CA GLU A 45 -18.33 -0.09 -21.31
C GLU A 45 -17.07 0.80 -21.42
N LEU A 46 -17.14 2.03 -20.89
CA LEU A 46 -16.02 2.97 -20.85
C LEU A 46 -15.24 2.89 -19.52
N GLY A 47 -15.61 1.99 -18.62
CA GLY A 47 -14.98 1.82 -17.31
C GLY A 47 -15.28 2.99 -16.35
N ARG A 48 -16.42 3.66 -16.48
CA ARG A 48 -16.80 4.80 -15.61
C ARG A 48 -18.11 4.52 -14.87
N CYS A 49 -18.17 4.93 -13.60
CA CYS A 49 -19.38 4.91 -12.80
C CYS A 49 -19.64 6.33 -12.27
N PHE A 50 -20.85 6.84 -12.46
CA PHE A 50 -21.25 8.14 -11.93
C PHE A 50 -22.12 7.95 -10.69
N ASP A 51 -21.65 8.47 -9.57
CA ASP A 51 -22.43 8.53 -8.35
C ASP A 51 -23.31 9.79 -8.35
N LYS A 52 -24.62 9.59 -8.41
CA LYS A 52 -25.61 10.67 -8.46
C LYS A 52 -25.74 11.41 -7.12
N GLU A 53 -25.39 10.77 -6.01
CA GLU A 53 -25.52 11.37 -4.67
C GLU A 53 -24.38 12.34 -4.39
N THR A 54 -23.15 11.95 -4.75
CA THR A 54 -21.94 12.76 -4.49
C THR A 54 -21.50 13.57 -5.70
N GLY A 55 -22.00 13.26 -6.91
CA GLY A 55 -21.57 13.89 -8.16
C GLY A 55 -20.18 13.45 -8.64
N VAL A 56 -19.61 12.41 -8.04
CA VAL A 56 -18.26 11.91 -8.34
C VAL A 56 -18.31 10.88 -9.47
N VAL A 57 -17.31 10.93 -10.36
CA VAL A 57 -17.09 9.91 -11.39
C VAL A 57 -15.94 9.01 -10.97
N TYR A 58 -16.26 7.75 -10.69
CA TYR A 58 -15.30 6.69 -10.43
C TYR A 58 -14.82 6.08 -11.74
N SER A 59 -13.54 5.71 -11.81
CA SER A 59 -12.90 5.10 -12.98
C SER A 59 -12.35 3.73 -12.63
N GLU A 60 -12.61 2.74 -13.46
CA GLU A 60 -12.12 1.37 -13.26
C GLU A 60 -10.59 1.32 -13.18
N GLN A 61 -9.91 2.16 -13.99
CA GLN A 61 -8.45 2.23 -14.04
C GLN A 61 -7.82 2.67 -12.70
N SER A 62 -8.53 3.46 -11.88
CA SER A 62 -8.01 3.89 -10.57
C SER A 62 -7.82 2.69 -9.64
N GLY A 63 -8.67 1.65 -9.77
CA GLY A 63 -8.56 0.41 -9.02
C GLY A 63 -7.23 -0.29 -9.24
N THR A 64 -6.82 -0.43 -10.51
CA THR A 64 -5.53 -1.04 -10.86
C THR A 64 -4.36 -0.28 -10.25
N VAL A 65 -4.40 1.05 -10.25
CA VAL A 65 -3.34 1.90 -9.66
C VAL A 65 -3.28 1.70 -8.14
N TRP A 66 -4.42 1.80 -7.45
CA TRP A 66 -4.46 1.62 -5.99
C TRP A 66 -4.07 0.21 -5.57
N LEU A 67 -4.49 -0.81 -6.32
CA LEU A 67 -4.11 -2.20 -6.08
C LEU A 67 -2.60 -2.41 -6.29
N MET A 68 -2.02 -1.86 -7.35
CA MET A 68 -0.58 -1.95 -7.60
C MET A 68 0.22 -1.27 -6.48
N LEU A 69 -0.19 -0.07 -6.04
CA LEU A 69 0.44 0.61 -4.91
C LEU A 69 0.34 -0.20 -3.63
N THR A 70 -0.82 -0.81 -3.37
CA THR A 70 -1.04 -1.70 -2.22
C THR A 70 -0.08 -2.88 -2.24
N VAL A 71 0.04 -3.57 -3.38
CA VAL A 71 0.92 -4.74 -3.54
C VAL A 71 2.39 -4.35 -3.38
N LEU A 72 2.83 -3.23 -3.97
CA LEU A 72 4.20 -2.76 -3.85
C LEU A 72 4.54 -2.36 -2.42
N ALA A 73 3.65 -1.63 -1.76
CA ALA A 73 3.83 -1.21 -0.37
C ALA A 73 3.87 -2.43 0.57
N LEU A 74 2.92 -3.36 0.42
CA LEU A 74 2.87 -4.58 1.23
C LEU A 74 4.10 -5.46 0.99
N GLY A 75 4.49 -5.67 -0.27
CA GLY A 75 5.66 -6.45 -0.66
C GLY A 75 6.95 -5.85 -0.12
N GLY A 76 7.12 -4.53 -0.22
CA GLY A 76 8.26 -3.83 0.37
C GLY A 76 8.28 -3.91 1.90
N GLY A 77 7.12 -3.77 2.55
CA GLY A 77 6.97 -3.89 3.99
C GLY A 77 7.37 -5.27 4.50
N LEU A 78 6.85 -6.33 3.86
CA LEU A 78 7.18 -7.73 4.12
C LEU A 78 8.65 -8.03 3.87
N PHE A 79 9.20 -7.57 2.75
CA PHE A 79 10.62 -7.78 2.43
C PHE A 79 11.53 -7.21 3.53
N ASN A 80 11.25 -5.99 3.98
CA ASN A 80 12.00 -5.36 5.08
C ASN A 80 11.84 -6.14 6.40
N ALA A 81 10.61 -6.56 6.74
CA ALA A 81 10.35 -7.36 7.94
C ALA A 81 11.06 -8.73 7.92
N LEU A 82 11.05 -9.43 6.79
CA LEU A 82 11.74 -10.71 6.62
C LEU A 82 13.26 -10.56 6.73
N ARG A 83 13.82 -9.46 6.21
CA ARG A 83 15.25 -9.15 6.35
C ARG A 83 15.64 -8.82 7.79
N LEU A 84 14.79 -8.11 8.53
CA LEU A 84 14.99 -7.87 9.96
C LEU A 84 14.98 -9.17 10.77
N ARG A 85 14.04 -10.06 10.47
CA ARG A 85 13.95 -11.38 11.12
C ARG A 85 15.19 -12.24 10.86
N LYS A 86 15.76 -12.19 9.65
CA LYS A 86 17.04 -12.86 9.34
C LYS A 86 18.23 -12.23 10.07
N SER A 87 18.25 -10.91 10.27
CA SER A 87 19.36 -10.25 10.97
C SER A 87 19.39 -10.51 12.47
N LYS A 88 18.24 -10.85 13.08
CA LYS A 88 18.11 -11.09 14.52
C LYS A 88 18.39 -12.56 14.91
N ARG A 89 18.53 -13.44 13.92
CA ARG A 89 18.78 -14.88 14.08
C ARG A 89 20.24 -15.16 13.79
#